data_AF-A0AB38EN67-F1
#
_entry.id   AF-A0AB38EN67-F1
#
_cell.length_a   1.000
_cell.length_b   1.000
_cell.length_c   1.000
_cell.angle_alpha   90.00
_cell.angle_beta   90.00
_cell.angle_gamma   90.00
#
_symmetry.space_group_name_H-M   'P 1'
#
loop_
_entity.id
_entity.type
_entity.pdbx_description
1 polymer ?
#
loop_
_entity_poly.entity_id
_entity_poly.type
_entity_poly.pdbx_seq_one_letter_code
_entity_poly.pdbx_strand_id
1 'polypeptide(L)'
;MNRVSGSSSATWQAVNDLVEQVSDRTTLSTTGYQMAMDRLNNPQKSDADSLMTIRRAQQYTDSAKRTYLSKTLMNLADLQQGKIYRTTSGNLRGAIEMTPTQLTDCVRKCREEGFSNCDIQALEVGLHLQHKLGISDFTIYSNQKLSHNYVVINPSDEFPKGAIVDSWTGQGVVELNFKNRLKFNHQEKNYTVNTNMHEWIERYGPAHVID
;
A
#
# COMPACT_ATOMS: atom_id res chain seq x y z
N MET A 1 -24.49 5.89 29.66
CA MET A 1 -23.05 5.72 29.33
C MET A 1 -22.90 4.40 28.61
N ASN A 2 -22.94 4.40 27.28
CA ASN A 2 -22.76 3.19 26.47
C ASN A 2 -21.35 3.20 25.87
N ARG A 3 -20.44 2.45 26.49
CA ARG A 3 -19.20 2.04 25.84
C ARG A 3 -19.55 0.96 24.82
N VAL A 4 -19.65 1.33 23.55
CA VAL A 4 -19.46 0.37 22.45
C VAL A 4 -17.94 0.27 22.26
N SER A 5 -17.28 -0.47 23.13
CA SER A 5 -15.91 -0.90 22.92
C SER A 5 -15.95 -2.14 22.02
N GLY A 6 -15.95 -1.92 20.71
CA GLY A 6 -15.67 -2.99 19.76
C GLY A 6 -14.24 -3.44 19.98
N SER A 7 -14.07 -4.54 20.71
CA SER A 7 -12.81 -5.28 20.77
C SER A 7 -12.43 -5.61 19.32
N SER A 8 -11.43 -4.96 18.75
CA SER A 8 -10.89 -5.41 17.47
C SER A 8 -10.39 -6.83 17.65
N SER A 9 -10.77 -7.76 16.77
CA SER A 9 -10.31 -9.15 16.90
C SER A 9 -8.77 -9.22 16.87
N ALA A 10 -8.19 -10.28 17.41
CA ALA A 10 -6.74 -10.49 17.38
C ALA A 10 -6.19 -10.42 15.93
N THR A 11 -6.99 -10.91 14.97
CA THR A 11 -6.73 -10.81 13.53
C THR A 11 -6.64 -9.35 13.07
N TRP A 12 -7.60 -8.50 13.46
CA TRP A 12 -7.59 -7.09 13.10
C TRP A 12 -6.32 -6.38 13.59
N GLN A 13 -5.91 -6.65 14.83
CA GLN A 13 -4.68 -6.07 15.37
C GLN A 13 -3.46 -6.58 14.60
N ALA A 14 -3.35 -7.88 14.36
CA ALA A 14 -2.24 -8.48 13.63
C ALA A 14 -2.08 -7.90 12.21
N VAL A 15 -3.20 -7.65 11.51
CA VAL A 15 -3.14 -7.01 10.19
C VAL A 15 -2.72 -5.55 10.29
N ASN A 16 -3.16 -4.79 11.30
CA ASN A 16 -2.66 -3.42 11.49
C ASN A 16 -1.16 -3.38 11.81
N ASP A 17 -0.68 -4.26 12.68
CA ASP A 17 0.75 -4.37 13.02
C ASP A 17 1.57 -4.69 11.76
N LEU A 18 1.06 -5.57 10.90
CA LEU A 18 1.66 -5.86 9.60
C LEU A 18 1.72 -4.61 8.70
N VAL A 19 0.61 -3.86 8.61
CA VAL A 19 0.55 -2.64 7.81
C VAL A 19 1.54 -1.59 8.30
N GLU A 20 1.70 -1.44 9.61
CA GLU A 20 2.71 -0.56 10.20
C GLU A 20 4.14 -1.04 9.86
N GLN A 21 4.42 -2.34 9.97
CA GLN A 21 5.73 -2.90 9.59
C GLN A 21 6.09 -2.62 8.11
N VAL A 22 5.14 -2.78 7.19
CA VAL A 22 5.35 -2.47 5.76
C VAL A 22 5.57 -0.96 5.57
N SER A 23 4.80 -0.13 6.30
CA SER A 23 4.91 1.32 6.25
C SER A 23 6.28 1.82 6.71
N ASP A 24 6.79 1.26 7.80
CA ASP A 24 8.05 1.68 8.42
C ASP A 24 9.28 1.26 7.62
N ARG A 25 9.19 0.18 6.85
CA ARG A 25 10.24 -0.24 5.91
C ARG A 25 10.29 0.60 4.65
N THR A 26 9.20 1.30 4.32
CA THR A 26 9.08 2.09 3.09
C THR A 26 8.67 3.52 3.39
N THR A 27 9.67 4.36 3.64
CA THR A 27 9.47 5.77 4.03
C THR A 27 9.69 6.74 2.88
N LEU A 28 10.18 6.28 1.71
CA LEU A 28 10.32 7.07 0.51
C LEU A 28 9.29 6.64 -0.55
N SER A 29 8.61 7.62 -1.14
CA SER A 29 7.66 7.40 -2.22
C SER A 29 7.46 8.69 -3.01
N THR A 30 7.51 8.64 -4.35
CA THR A 30 7.30 9.84 -5.19
C THR A 30 5.86 10.30 -5.11
N THR A 31 4.93 9.39 -5.37
CA THR A 31 3.49 9.67 -5.26
C THR A 31 3.09 9.90 -3.81
N GLY A 32 3.71 9.19 -2.86
CA GLY A 32 3.41 9.36 -1.43
C GLY A 32 3.81 10.74 -0.95
N TYR A 33 4.97 11.25 -1.36
CA TYR A 33 5.40 12.62 -1.07
C TYR A 33 4.48 13.67 -1.71
N GLN A 34 4.04 13.47 -2.96
CA GLN A 34 3.11 14.40 -3.62
C GLN A 34 1.77 14.50 -2.86
N MET A 35 1.20 13.36 -2.47
CA MET A 35 -0.02 13.33 -1.67
C MET A 35 0.18 13.85 -0.24
N ALA A 36 1.36 13.61 0.34
CA ALA A 36 1.71 14.15 1.64
C ALA A 36 1.70 15.67 1.66
N MET A 37 2.25 16.32 0.63
CA MET A 37 2.21 17.78 0.51
C MET A 37 0.77 18.31 0.45
N ASP A 38 -0.12 17.68 -0.32
CA ASP A 38 -1.54 18.07 -0.34
C ASP A 38 -2.19 17.89 1.04
N ARG A 39 -1.94 16.75 1.70
CA ARG A 39 -2.48 16.45 3.03
C ARG A 39 -2.04 17.48 4.08
N LEU A 40 -0.75 17.84 4.09
CA LEU A 40 -0.17 18.79 5.04
C LEU A 40 -0.63 20.23 4.79
N ASN A 41 -0.92 20.59 3.53
CA ASN A 41 -1.49 21.89 3.18
C ASN A 41 -2.99 22.00 3.50
N ASN A 42 -3.65 20.88 3.81
CA ASN A 42 -5.07 20.82 4.16
C ASN A 42 -5.29 20.18 5.55
N PRO A 43 -4.71 20.73 6.63
CA PRO A 43 -4.77 20.12 7.96
C PRO A 43 -6.19 20.05 8.55
N GLN A 44 -7.12 20.85 8.05
CA GLN A 44 -8.52 20.87 8.46
C GLN A 44 -9.30 19.62 8.08
N LYS A 45 -8.86 18.85 7.06
CA LYS A 45 -9.49 17.57 6.74
C LYS A 45 -9.13 16.56 7.83
N SER A 46 -10.08 15.74 8.26
CA SER A 46 -9.78 14.65 9.20
C SER A 46 -9.06 13.50 8.48
N ASP A 47 -8.38 12.62 9.21
CA ASP A 47 -7.81 11.39 8.65
C ASP A 47 -8.90 10.43 8.13
N ALA A 48 -10.10 10.49 8.70
CA ALA A 48 -11.23 9.68 8.28
C ALA A 48 -11.81 10.13 6.92
N ASP A 49 -11.62 11.40 6.57
CA ASP A 49 -12.14 12.01 5.34
C ASP A 49 -11.06 12.23 4.28
N SER A 50 -9.79 12.13 4.68
CA SER A 50 -8.64 12.15 3.78
C SER A 50 -8.26 10.74 3.37
N LEU A 51 -7.68 10.58 2.18
CA LEU A 51 -7.13 9.29 1.77
C LEU A 51 -5.87 8.97 2.60
N MET A 52 -4.97 9.95 2.80
CA MET A 52 -3.73 9.80 3.57
C MET A 52 -3.83 10.41 4.98
N THR A 53 -3.25 9.74 5.98
CA THR A 53 -3.19 10.25 7.38
C THR A 53 -2.12 11.33 7.54
N ILE A 54 -2.27 12.22 8.53
CA ILE A 54 -1.25 13.24 8.83
C ILE A 54 0.09 12.59 9.19
N ARG A 55 0.07 11.53 10.02
CA ARG A 55 1.28 10.81 10.43
C ARG A 55 2.05 10.28 9.21
N ARG A 56 1.36 9.63 8.27
CA ARG A 56 2.00 9.08 7.05
C ARG A 56 2.51 10.20 6.13
N ALA A 57 1.76 11.29 6.02
CA ALA A 57 2.19 12.47 5.25
C ALA A 57 3.48 13.09 5.83
N GLN A 58 3.57 13.24 7.15
CA GLN A 58 4.78 13.72 7.83
C GLN A 58 5.95 12.77 7.57
N GLN A 59 5.75 11.45 7.72
CA GLN A 59 6.80 10.46 7.48
C GLN A 59 7.39 10.54 6.07
N TYR A 60 6.55 10.58 5.02
CA TYR A 60 7.03 10.75 3.64
C TYR A 60 7.76 12.07 3.44
N THR A 61 7.23 13.16 4.00
CA THR A 61 7.82 14.50 3.84
C THR A 61 9.18 14.60 4.52
N ASP A 62 9.28 14.14 5.76
CA ASP A 62 10.49 14.21 6.56
C ASP A 62 11.57 13.29 6.02
N SER A 63 11.20 12.06 5.64
CA SER A 63 12.14 11.11 5.02
C SER A 63 12.68 11.65 3.71
N ALA A 64 11.80 12.16 2.82
CA ALA A 64 12.22 12.70 1.53
C ALA A 64 13.13 13.93 1.67
N LYS A 65 12.80 14.86 2.58
CA LYS A 65 13.62 16.06 2.82
C LYS A 65 14.94 15.76 3.51
N ARG A 66 15.00 14.70 4.33
CA ARG A 66 16.25 14.23 4.93
C ARG A 66 17.17 13.58 3.88
N THR A 67 16.61 12.77 2.98
CA THR A 67 17.38 12.10 1.93
C THR A 67 17.79 13.05 0.80
N TYR A 68 16.90 13.96 0.39
CA TYR A 68 17.11 14.87 -0.72
C TYR A 68 16.92 16.32 -0.30
N LEU A 69 18.03 16.98 0.07
CA LEU A 69 18.07 18.35 0.58
C LEU A 69 17.63 19.41 -0.43
N SER A 70 17.74 19.12 -1.73
CA SER A 70 17.26 19.98 -2.82
C SER A 70 16.71 19.15 -3.96
N LYS A 71 15.84 19.75 -4.79
CA LYS A 71 15.18 19.08 -5.93
C LYS A 71 14.50 17.75 -5.55
N THR A 72 13.91 17.69 -4.36
CA THR A 72 13.34 16.47 -3.76
C THR A 72 12.43 15.69 -4.69
N LEU A 73 11.47 16.35 -5.36
CA LEU A 73 10.56 15.69 -6.32
C LEU A 73 11.29 15.09 -7.54
N MET A 74 12.31 15.78 -8.06
CA MET A 74 13.08 15.31 -9.20
C MET A 74 13.87 14.05 -8.83
N ASN A 75 14.56 14.07 -7.69
CA ASN A 75 15.32 12.92 -7.22
C ASN A 75 14.42 11.72 -6.90
N LEU A 76 13.23 11.95 -6.32
CA LEU A 76 12.24 10.90 -6.12
C LEU A 76 11.72 10.33 -7.45
N ALA A 77 11.48 11.17 -8.45
CA ALA A 77 11.06 10.71 -9.77
C ALA A 77 12.15 9.85 -10.45
N ASP A 78 13.42 10.27 -10.36
CA ASP A 78 14.56 9.50 -10.88
C ASP A 78 14.69 8.15 -10.16
N LEU A 79 14.50 8.14 -8.83
CA LEU A 79 14.48 6.91 -8.05
C LEU A 79 13.34 5.98 -8.47
N GLN A 80 12.13 6.52 -8.68
CA GLN A 80 10.98 5.73 -9.15
C GLN A 80 11.22 5.12 -10.53
N GLN A 81 11.79 5.90 -11.45
CA GLN A 81 12.12 5.42 -12.79
C GLN A 81 13.18 4.33 -12.75
N GLY A 82 14.22 4.48 -11.91
CA GLY A 82 15.32 3.52 -11.82
C GLY A 82 14.97 2.23 -11.05
N LYS A 83 14.18 2.34 -9.97
CA LYS A 83 13.95 1.22 -9.04
C LYS A 83 12.63 0.50 -9.28
N ILE A 84 11.59 1.22 -9.68
CA ILE A 84 10.30 0.62 -10.00
C ILE A 84 10.21 0.39 -11.50
N TYR A 85 10.22 1.44 -12.33
CA TYR A 85 9.79 1.28 -13.72
C TYR A 85 10.79 0.55 -14.62
N ARG A 86 12.09 0.70 -14.40
CA ARG A 86 13.11 0.04 -15.21
C ARG A 86 13.19 -1.45 -14.87
N THR A 87 12.69 -2.29 -15.77
CA THR A 87 12.77 -3.74 -15.66
C THR A 87 14.17 -4.26 -15.99
N THR A 88 14.43 -5.53 -15.67
CA THR A 88 15.68 -6.23 -16.02
C THR A 88 15.94 -6.27 -17.53
N SER A 89 14.90 -6.16 -18.37
CA SER A 89 15.02 -6.08 -19.82
C SER A 89 15.29 -4.66 -20.34
N GLY A 90 15.43 -3.67 -19.45
CA GLY A 90 15.64 -2.26 -19.79
C GLY A 90 14.38 -1.49 -20.19
N ASN A 91 13.20 -2.13 -20.24
CA ASN A 91 11.94 -1.48 -20.57
C ASN A 91 11.37 -0.73 -19.36
N LEU A 92 10.57 0.31 -19.61
CA LEU A 92 9.80 0.99 -18.57
C LEU A 92 8.41 0.36 -18.47
N ARG A 93 8.04 -0.12 -17.28
CA ARG A 93 6.72 -0.70 -16.99
C ARG A 93 6.27 -0.33 -15.58
N GLY A 94 4.99 -0.01 -15.40
CA GLY A 94 4.41 0.06 -14.06
C GLY A 94 4.43 -1.32 -13.40
N ALA A 95 4.52 -1.38 -12.07
CA ALA A 95 4.54 -2.67 -11.37
C ALA A 95 3.29 -3.51 -11.63
N ILE A 96 2.12 -2.87 -11.86
CA ILE A 96 0.91 -3.55 -12.32
C ILE A 96 1.05 -4.28 -13.66
N GLU A 97 1.95 -3.84 -14.53
CA GLU A 97 2.16 -4.39 -15.88
C GLU A 97 3.35 -5.37 -15.94
N MET A 98 4.02 -5.58 -14.80
CA MET A 98 5.17 -6.46 -14.70
C MET A 98 4.74 -7.91 -14.61
N THR A 99 5.49 -8.80 -15.25
CA THR A 99 5.37 -10.24 -15.02
C THR A 99 5.84 -10.57 -13.60
N PRO A 100 5.44 -11.73 -13.03
CA PRO A 100 5.93 -12.17 -11.73
C PRO A 100 7.47 -12.13 -11.61
N THR A 101 8.21 -12.61 -12.60
CA THR A 101 9.69 -12.57 -12.55
C THR A 101 10.23 -11.13 -12.49
N GLN A 102 9.58 -10.18 -13.16
CA GLN A 102 9.97 -8.76 -13.10
C GLN A 102 9.63 -8.13 -11.74
N LEU A 103 8.51 -8.53 -11.13
CA LEU A 103 8.13 -8.10 -9.79
C LEU A 103 9.18 -8.51 -8.73
N THR A 104 9.77 -9.70 -8.83
CA THR A 104 10.85 -10.13 -7.91
C THR A 104 12.01 -9.12 -7.87
N ASP A 105 12.49 -8.69 -9.04
CA ASP A 105 13.58 -7.71 -9.12
C ASP A 105 13.13 -6.33 -8.60
N CYS A 106 11.91 -5.90 -8.94
CA CYS A 106 11.34 -4.65 -8.46
C CYS A 106 11.24 -4.60 -6.94
N VAL A 107 10.67 -5.64 -6.31
CA VAL A 107 10.53 -5.76 -4.86
C VAL A 107 11.89 -5.71 -4.18
N ARG A 108 12.88 -6.45 -4.70
CA ARG A 108 14.26 -6.41 -4.18
C ARG A 108 14.83 -4.99 -4.18
N LYS A 109 14.79 -4.30 -5.33
CA LYS A 109 15.28 -2.92 -5.47
C LYS A 109 14.56 -1.94 -4.54
N CYS A 110 13.25 -2.11 -4.37
CA CYS A 110 12.44 -1.29 -3.47
C CYS A 110 12.84 -1.46 -2.01
N ARG A 111 13.04 -2.72 -1.57
CA ARG A 111 13.47 -3.05 -0.20
C ARG A 111 14.87 -2.51 0.11
N GLU A 112 15.81 -2.61 -0.84
CA GLU A 112 17.19 -2.11 -0.70
C GLU A 112 17.25 -0.59 -0.45
N GLU A 113 16.32 0.17 -1.03
CA GLU A 113 16.31 1.64 -0.97
C GLU A 113 15.32 2.19 0.07
N GLY A 114 14.54 1.34 0.74
CA GLY A 114 13.42 1.77 1.58
C GLY A 114 12.39 2.61 0.80
N PHE A 115 12.22 2.31 -0.49
CA PHE A 115 11.43 3.09 -1.44
C PHE A 115 10.33 2.26 -2.10
N SER A 116 9.12 2.80 -2.20
CA SER A 116 8.01 2.12 -2.87
C SER A 116 6.92 3.08 -3.34
N ASN A 117 6.01 2.58 -4.17
CA ASN A 117 4.74 3.22 -4.49
C ASN A 117 3.57 2.35 -3.99
N CYS A 118 2.34 2.75 -4.29
CA CYS A 118 1.14 2.01 -3.90
C CYS A 118 1.08 0.58 -4.45
N ASP A 119 1.63 0.34 -5.65
CA ASP A 119 1.70 -1.00 -6.24
C ASP A 119 2.50 -1.96 -5.35
N ILE A 120 3.74 -1.57 -5.02
CA ILE A 120 4.66 -2.42 -4.27
C ILE A 120 4.21 -2.56 -2.82
N GLN A 121 3.65 -1.50 -2.22
CA GLN A 121 3.12 -1.61 -0.86
C GLN A 121 1.89 -2.52 -0.78
N ALA A 122 0.97 -2.49 -1.76
CA ALA A 122 -0.14 -3.44 -1.81
C ALA A 122 0.36 -4.89 -2.02
N LEU A 123 1.39 -5.08 -2.84
CA LEU A 123 2.05 -6.37 -3.04
C LEU A 123 2.67 -6.92 -1.74
N GLU A 124 3.42 -6.08 -1.02
CA GLU A 124 4.04 -6.43 0.28
C GLU A 124 2.99 -6.78 1.34
N VAL A 125 1.89 -6.03 1.40
CA VAL A 125 0.77 -6.34 2.29
C VAL A 125 0.16 -7.71 1.93
N GLY A 126 -0.17 -7.94 0.65
CA GLY A 126 -0.75 -9.21 0.20
C GLY A 126 0.17 -10.41 0.48
N LEU A 127 1.47 -10.25 0.20
CA LEU A 127 2.51 -11.23 0.50
C LEU A 127 2.47 -11.70 1.96
N HIS A 128 2.47 -10.75 2.89
CA HIS A 128 2.53 -11.07 4.31
C HIS A 128 1.17 -11.45 4.90
N LEU A 129 0.06 -10.98 4.34
CA LEU A 129 -1.26 -11.52 4.68
C LEU A 129 -1.29 -13.02 4.42
N GLN A 130 -0.90 -13.46 3.23
CA GLN A 130 -0.93 -14.88 2.87
C GLN A 130 0.07 -15.70 3.67
N HIS A 131 1.34 -15.30 3.65
CA HIS A 131 2.43 -16.18 4.08
C HIS A 131 2.95 -15.91 5.51
N LYS A 132 2.58 -14.79 6.14
CA LYS A 132 2.90 -14.50 7.56
C LYS A 132 1.69 -14.68 8.46
N LEU A 133 0.51 -14.21 8.04
CA LEU A 133 -0.72 -14.26 8.85
C LEU A 133 -1.68 -15.40 8.47
N GLY A 134 -1.44 -16.10 7.36
CA GLY A 134 -2.31 -17.19 6.90
C GLY A 134 -3.65 -16.73 6.32
N ILE A 135 -3.79 -15.46 5.98
CA ILE A 135 -5.00 -14.87 5.37
C ILE A 135 -4.84 -14.90 3.86
N SER A 136 -5.43 -15.90 3.20
CA SER A 136 -5.35 -16.07 1.73
C SER A 136 -6.55 -15.51 0.97
N ASP A 137 -7.68 -15.26 1.64
CA ASP A 137 -8.90 -14.76 0.99
C ASP A 137 -8.89 -13.22 0.91
N PHE A 138 -8.05 -12.70 0.00
CA PHE A 138 -7.96 -11.27 -0.29
C PHE A 138 -7.78 -11.03 -1.78
N THR A 139 -7.93 -9.77 -2.20
CA THR A 139 -7.70 -9.32 -3.56
C THR A 139 -6.90 -8.03 -3.58
N ILE A 140 -5.80 -7.99 -4.34
CA ILE A 140 -5.12 -6.75 -4.70
C ILE A 140 -5.88 -6.11 -5.86
N TYR A 141 -6.46 -4.94 -5.60
CA TYR A 141 -7.16 -4.15 -6.62
C TYR A 141 -6.28 -3.02 -7.11
N SER A 142 -6.38 -2.77 -8.41
CA SER A 142 -5.93 -1.51 -9.00
C SER A 142 -7.12 -0.62 -9.31
N ASN A 143 -7.20 0.52 -8.64
CA ASN A 143 -8.28 1.48 -8.83
C ASN A 143 -7.83 2.60 -9.76
N GLN A 144 -8.30 2.56 -11.00
CA GLN A 144 -7.93 3.52 -12.05
C GLN A 144 -8.52 4.91 -11.78
N LYS A 145 -9.63 4.99 -11.03
CA LYS A 145 -10.25 6.28 -10.69
C LYS A 145 -9.44 7.07 -9.66
N LEU A 146 -8.74 6.36 -8.78
CA LEU A 146 -7.84 6.94 -7.77
C LEU A 146 -6.36 6.86 -8.12
N SER A 147 -6.00 6.13 -9.18
CA SER A 147 -4.61 5.77 -9.50
C SER A 147 -3.90 5.16 -8.28
N HIS A 148 -4.60 4.25 -7.58
CA HIS A 148 -4.13 3.66 -6.32
C HIS A 148 -4.39 2.15 -6.28
N ASN A 149 -3.44 1.40 -5.72
CA ASN A 149 -3.61 -0.02 -5.45
C ASN A 149 -3.69 -0.28 -3.95
N TYR A 150 -4.54 -1.21 -3.56
CA TYR A 150 -4.76 -1.60 -2.18
C TYR A 150 -5.24 -3.04 -2.10
N VAL A 151 -5.12 -3.65 -0.92
CA VAL A 151 -5.64 -4.98 -0.66
C VAL A 151 -7.05 -4.89 -0.09
N VAL A 152 -7.92 -5.80 -0.50
CA VAL A 152 -9.23 -6.02 0.12
C VAL A 152 -9.30 -7.44 0.64
N ILE A 153 -9.47 -7.61 1.95
CA ILE A 153 -9.85 -8.89 2.55
C ILE A 153 -11.35 -9.08 2.31
N ASN A 154 -11.74 -10.24 1.77
CA ASN A 154 -13.13 -10.55 1.47
C ASN A 154 -13.96 -10.73 2.75
N PRO A 155 -15.30 -10.57 2.67
CA PRO A 155 -16.18 -10.80 3.80
C PRO A 155 -15.96 -12.18 4.43
N SER A 156 -15.78 -12.21 5.75
CA SER A 156 -15.52 -13.41 6.57
C SER A 156 -16.03 -13.20 7.99
N ASP A 157 -15.93 -14.21 8.85
CA ASP A 157 -16.33 -14.11 10.26
C ASP A 157 -15.53 -13.02 11.01
N GLU A 158 -14.24 -12.88 10.68
CA GLU A 158 -13.34 -11.85 11.25
C GLU A 158 -13.57 -10.46 10.64
N PHE A 159 -13.98 -10.41 9.37
CA PHE A 159 -14.26 -9.17 8.63
C PHE A 159 -15.65 -9.24 7.98
N PRO A 160 -16.76 -9.05 8.71
CA PRO A 160 -18.11 -9.31 8.18
C PRO A 160 -18.49 -8.51 6.94
N LYS A 161 -17.91 -7.32 6.75
CA LYS A 161 -18.12 -6.48 5.56
C LYS A 161 -16.97 -6.52 4.55
N GLY A 162 -15.94 -7.32 4.84
CA GLY A 162 -14.60 -7.18 4.27
C GLY A 162 -13.84 -5.99 4.83
N ALA A 163 -12.57 -5.85 4.45
CA ALA A 163 -11.71 -4.75 4.89
C ALA A 163 -10.76 -4.31 3.77
N ILE A 164 -10.49 -3.00 3.70
CA ILE A 164 -9.39 -2.45 2.92
C ILE A 164 -8.16 -2.40 3.81
N VAL A 165 -7.03 -2.84 3.27
CA VAL A 165 -5.73 -2.86 3.94
C VAL A 165 -4.75 -2.05 3.09
N ASP A 166 -4.22 -0.98 3.67
CA ASP A 166 -3.41 0.01 2.94
C ASP A 166 -2.34 0.67 3.82
N SER A 167 -1.09 0.28 3.59
CA SER A 167 0.10 0.87 4.22
C SER A 167 0.55 2.18 3.58
N TRP A 168 0.20 2.38 2.31
CA TRP A 168 0.72 3.52 1.57
C TRP A 168 0.10 4.82 2.02
N THR A 169 -1.20 4.80 2.33
CA THR A 169 -1.93 5.93 2.90
C THR A 169 -1.78 6.07 4.42
N GLY A 170 -1.35 5.01 5.11
CA GLY A 170 -1.30 4.93 6.56
C GLY A 170 -2.67 4.81 7.22
N GLN A 171 -3.70 4.41 6.46
CA GLN A 171 -5.06 4.16 6.99
C GLN A 171 -5.14 2.85 7.78
N GLY A 172 -4.14 1.96 7.64
CA GLY A 172 -4.15 0.68 8.34
C GLY A 172 -5.16 -0.26 7.71
N VAL A 173 -5.94 -0.90 8.57
CA VAL A 173 -7.11 -1.70 8.21
C VAL A 173 -8.36 -0.87 8.43
N VAL A 174 -9.20 -0.76 7.40
CA VAL A 174 -10.49 -0.10 7.48
C VAL A 174 -11.60 -1.00 6.97
N GLU A 175 -12.72 -1.05 7.69
CA GLU A 175 -13.87 -1.87 7.28
C GLU A 175 -14.39 -1.39 5.92
N LEU A 176 -14.74 -2.31 5.02
CA LEU A 176 -15.28 -2.00 3.69
C LEU A 176 -16.78 -1.62 3.75
N ASN A 177 -17.12 -0.70 4.64
CA ASN A 177 -18.45 -0.11 4.77
C ASN A 177 -18.70 0.97 3.70
N PHE A 178 -19.93 1.51 3.67
CA PHE A 178 -20.35 2.51 2.68
C PHE A 178 -19.42 3.74 2.64
N LYS A 179 -19.04 4.29 3.80
CA LYS A 179 -18.13 5.45 3.87
C LYS A 179 -16.79 5.13 3.20
N ASN A 180 -16.16 4.02 3.56
CA ASN A 180 -14.85 3.66 3.02
C ASN A 180 -14.91 3.23 1.55
N ARG A 181 -15.99 2.58 1.11
CA ARG A 181 -16.22 2.30 -0.32
C ARG A 181 -16.27 3.58 -1.15
N LEU A 182 -16.95 4.62 -0.66
CA LEU A 182 -16.96 5.92 -1.33
C LEU A 182 -15.58 6.60 -1.30
N LYS A 183 -14.92 6.62 -0.13
CA LYS A 183 -13.58 7.20 0.02
C LYS A 183 -12.55 6.59 -0.95
N PHE A 184 -12.56 5.26 -1.08
CA PHE A 184 -11.66 4.52 -1.96
C PHE A 184 -12.21 4.33 -3.38
N ASN A 185 -13.33 4.99 -3.74
CA ASN A 185 -14.03 4.79 -5.02
C ASN A 185 -14.14 3.31 -5.41
N HIS A 186 -14.39 2.45 -4.42
CA HIS A 186 -14.42 1.00 -4.56
C HIS A 186 -15.74 0.57 -5.19
N GLN A 187 -15.79 0.65 -6.51
CA GLN A 187 -16.92 0.26 -7.36
C GLN A 187 -16.34 -0.52 -8.54
N GLU A 188 -17.00 -1.60 -8.97
CA GLU A 188 -16.48 -2.53 -9.99
C GLU A 188 -15.98 -1.83 -11.26
N LYS A 189 -16.69 -0.81 -11.73
CA LYS A 189 -16.29 -0.02 -12.91
C LYS A 189 -14.97 0.76 -12.77
N ASN A 190 -14.47 0.94 -11.54
CA ASN A 190 -13.30 1.75 -11.24
C ASN A 190 -12.04 0.91 -11.02
N TYR A 191 -12.17 -0.40 -10.83
CA TYR A 191 -11.03 -1.24 -10.46
C TYR A 191 -10.93 -2.52 -11.27
N THR A 192 -9.72 -3.07 -11.30
CA THR A 192 -9.41 -4.39 -11.84
C THR A 192 -8.58 -5.19 -10.84
N VAL A 193 -8.65 -6.51 -10.91
CA VAL A 193 -7.79 -7.40 -10.11
C VAL A 193 -6.37 -7.37 -10.68
N ASN A 194 -5.37 -7.26 -9.82
CA ASN A 194 -3.97 -7.35 -10.23
C ASN A 194 -3.50 -8.82 -10.23
N THR A 195 -3.73 -9.52 -11.34
CA THR A 195 -3.45 -10.97 -11.46
C THR A 195 -1.97 -11.30 -11.34
N ASN A 196 -1.08 -10.47 -11.89
CA ASN A 196 0.38 -10.72 -11.85
C ASN A 196 0.93 -10.65 -10.42
N MET A 197 0.40 -9.75 -9.59
CA MET A 197 0.78 -9.66 -8.18
C MET A 197 0.34 -10.89 -7.39
N HIS A 198 -0.88 -11.39 -7.64
CA HIS A 198 -1.35 -12.63 -7.04
C HIS A 198 -0.49 -13.84 -7.45
N GLU A 199 -0.24 -13.99 -8.75
CA GLU A 199 0.63 -15.07 -9.25
C GLU A 199 2.04 -14.98 -8.64
N TRP A 200 2.57 -13.76 -8.45
CA TRP A 200 3.85 -13.57 -7.80
C TRP A 200 3.84 -14.01 -6.33
N ILE A 201 2.81 -13.64 -5.56
CA ILE A 201 2.68 -14.04 -4.16
C ILE A 201 2.58 -15.56 -4.04
N GLU A 202 1.79 -16.20 -4.89
CA GLU A 202 1.64 -17.66 -4.87
C GLU A 202 2.95 -18.37 -5.20
N ARG A 203 3.64 -17.91 -6.25
CA ARG A 203 4.82 -18.60 -6.78
C ARG A 203 6.12 -18.31 -6.02
N TYR A 204 6.31 -17.08 -5.57
CA TYR A 204 7.56 -16.61 -4.99
C TYR A 204 7.42 -16.16 -3.53
N GLY A 205 6.19 -15.92 -3.06
CA GLY A 205 5.93 -15.34 -1.75
C GLY A 205 6.55 -16.07 -0.56
N PRO A 206 6.54 -17.41 -0.46
CA PRO A 206 7.13 -18.11 0.69
C PRO A 206 8.60 -17.76 0.95
N ALA A 207 9.37 -17.48 -0.10
CA ALA A 207 10.79 -17.13 -0.02
C ALA A 207 11.05 -15.63 0.22
N HIS A 208 10.00 -14.79 0.21
CA HIS A 208 10.11 -13.34 0.28
C HIS A 208 9.43 -12.74 1.52
N VAL A 209 8.85 -13.58 2.40
CA VAL A 209 8.32 -13.15 3.69
C VAL A 209 9.41 -12.45 4.49
N ILE A 210 8.98 -11.40 5.18
CA ILE A 210 9.82 -10.55 5.98
C ILE A 210 9.52 -10.87 7.45
N ASP A 211 10.57 -11.16 8.20
CA ASP A 211 10.55 -11.34 9.66
C ASP A 211 10.17 -10.05 10.39
#